data_AF-A0A951Z4U7-F1
#
_entry.id   AF-A0A951Z4U7-F1
#
_cell.length_a   1.000
_cell.length_b   1.000
_cell.length_c   1.000
_cell.angle_alpha   90.00
_cell.angle_beta   90.00
_cell.angle_gamma   90.00
#
_symmetry.space_group_name_H-M   'P 1'
#
loop_
_entity.id
_entity.type
_entity.pdbx_description
1 polymer ?
#
loop_
_entity_poly.entity_id
_entity_poly.type
_entity_poly.pdbx_seq_one_letter_code
_entity_poly.pdbx_strand_id
1 'polypeptide(L)'
;RSAAYMARHVAKCIVAAGLADKAQITLAYAIGVAQPVAVAVETFGTEREDPEKIEKKVRDAFDLSPKGIIEHLSLRNPEKVKYLPTARNGHFGHRGFTWERTSDAERLK
;
A
#
# COMPACT_ATOMS: atom_id res chain seq x y z
N ARG A 1 11.92 0.93 2.89
CA ARG A 1 10.96 1.26 3.98
C ARG A 1 9.63 1.78 3.43
N SER A 2 9.61 2.96 2.79
CA SER A 2 8.38 3.59 2.27
C SER A 2 7.57 2.67 1.35
N ALA A 3 8.20 2.04 0.37
CA ALA A 3 7.54 1.08 -0.53
C ALA A 3 6.87 -0.08 0.20
N ALA A 4 7.53 -0.67 1.21
CA ALA A 4 6.93 -1.75 2.01
C ALA A 4 5.70 -1.27 2.80
N TYR A 5 5.72 -0.03 3.31
CA TYR A 5 4.56 0.56 3.97
C TYR A 5 3.42 0.81 2.98
N MET A 6 3.74 1.28 1.76
CA MET A 6 2.74 1.47 0.71
C MET A 6 2.14 0.13 0.27
N ALA A 7 2.96 -0.90 0.05
CA ALA A 7 2.50 -2.23 -0.29
C ALA A 7 1.53 -2.78 0.79
N ARG A 8 1.86 -2.59 2.07
CA ARG A 8 0.95 -2.91 3.18
C ARG A 8 -0.36 -2.12 3.08
N HIS A 9 -0.29 -0.81 2.89
CA HIS A 9 -1.47 0.06 2.80
C HIS A 9 -2.39 -0.38 1.65
N VAL A 10 -1.83 -0.58 0.47
CA VAL A 10 -2.55 -1.05 -0.72
C VAL A 10 -3.21 -2.40 -0.49
N ALA A 11 -2.47 -3.40 0.02
CA ALA A 11 -3.03 -4.72 0.33
C ALA A 11 -4.21 -4.62 1.29
N LYS A 12 -4.10 -3.75 2.30
CA LYS A 12 -5.15 -3.54 3.29
C LYS A 12 -6.37 -2.83 2.69
N CYS A 13 -6.16 -1.89 1.78
CA CYS A 13 -7.23 -1.22 1.04
C CYS A 13 -7.95 -2.17 0.08
N ILE A 14 -7.25 -3.09 -0.61
CA ILE A 14 -7.88 -4.12 -1.47
C ILE A 14 -8.84 -4.98 -0.65
N VAL A 15 -8.39 -5.49 0.50
CA VAL A 15 -9.22 -6.32 1.39
C VAL A 15 -10.37 -5.51 1.97
N ALA A 16 -10.12 -4.27 2.41
CA ALA A 16 -11.16 -3.39 2.97
C ALA A 16 -12.20 -2.93 1.93
N ALA A 17 -11.80 -2.79 0.66
CA ALA A 17 -12.70 -2.52 -0.46
C ALA A 17 -13.55 -3.74 -0.84
N GLY A 18 -13.22 -4.92 -0.30
CA GLY A 18 -13.92 -6.16 -0.57
C GLY A 18 -13.58 -6.76 -1.94
N LEU A 19 -12.42 -6.42 -2.51
CA LEU A 19 -11.98 -6.96 -3.79
C LEU A 19 -11.38 -8.37 -3.66
N ALA A 20 -10.84 -8.71 -2.49
CA ALA A 20 -10.33 -10.05 -2.17
C ALA A 20 -10.29 -10.28 -0.64
N ASP A 21 -10.21 -11.54 -0.19
CA ASP A 21 -10.02 -11.85 1.24
C ASP A 21 -8.53 -11.82 1.64
N LYS A 22 -7.63 -12.07 0.69
CA LYS A 22 -6.17 -12.00 0.85
C LYS A 22 -5.56 -11.25 -0.32
N ALA A 23 -4.52 -10.48 -0.04
CA ALA A 23 -3.78 -9.75 -1.06
C ALA A 23 -2.30 -9.66 -0.70
N GLN A 24 -1.44 -9.93 -1.69
CA GLN A 24 -0.02 -9.66 -1.65
C GLN A 24 0.31 -8.62 -2.73
N ILE A 25 1.14 -7.65 -2.37
CA ILE A 25 1.59 -6.59 -3.26
C ILE A 25 3.10 -6.65 -3.38
N THR A 26 3.58 -6.73 -4.62
CA THR A 26 5.01 -6.69 -4.95
C THR A 26 5.31 -5.38 -5.64
N LEU A 27 6.31 -4.63 -5.14
CA LEU A 27 6.82 -3.41 -5.75
C LEU A 27 8.33 -3.56 -5.97
N ALA A 28 8.78 -3.33 -7.20
CA ALA A 28 10.20 -3.32 -7.54
C ALA A 28 10.62 -1.95 -8.10
N TYR A 29 11.79 -1.46 -7.71
CA TYR A 29 12.33 -0.17 -8.16
C TYR A 29 13.76 -0.35 -8.65
N ALA A 30 14.09 0.35 -9.73
CA ALA A 30 15.48 0.53 -10.17
C ALA A 30 16.02 1.86 -9.59
N ILE A 31 17.31 1.88 -9.24
CA ILE A 31 17.94 3.10 -8.72
C ILE A 31 17.86 4.23 -9.75
N GLY A 32 17.44 5.42 -9.31
CA GLY A 32 17.26 6.59 -10.19
C GLY A 32 15.95 6.61 -10.99
N VAL A 33 15.13 5.56 -10.96
CA VAL A 33 13.82 5.53 -11.61
C VAL A 33 12.72 5.84 -10.60
N ALA A 34 11.93 6.88 -10.86
CA ALA A 34 10.90 7.33 -9.92
C ALA A 34 9.73 6.34 -9.82
N GLN A 35 9.26 5.81 -10.94
CA GLN A 35 8.17 4.84 -10.95
C GLN A 35 8.70 3.41 -10.74
N PRO A 36 7.90 2.51 -10.12
CA PRO A 36 8.30 1.13 -9.97
C PRO A 36 8.45 0.45 -11.34
N VAL A 37 9.46 -0.40 -11.48
CA VAL A 37 9.66 -1.23 -12.67
C VAL A 37 8.70 -2.41 -12.71
N ALA A 38 8.16 -2.82 -11.56
CA ALA A 38 7.09 -3.81 -11.45
C ALA A 38 6.14 -3.48 -10.30
N VAL A 39 4.86 -3.66 -10.57
CA VAL A 39 3.76 -3.72 -9.59
C VAL A 39 3.01 -5.00 -9.89
N ALA A 40 2.78 -5.83 -8.88
CA ALA A 40 2.00 -7.05 -9.05
C ALA A 40 1.06 -7.25 -7.86
N VAL A 41 -0.13 -7.75 -8.15
CA VAL A 41 -1.14 -8.10 -7.16
C VAL A 41 -1.41 -9.60 -7.25
N GLU A 42 -1.32 -10.29 -6.11
CA GLU A 42 -1.68 -11.69 -5.98
C GLU A 42 -2.78 -11.82 -4.92
N THR A 43 -3.90 -12.45 -5.27
CA THR A 43 -5.10 -12.59 -4.42
C THR A 43 -5.37 -14.02 -3.96
N PHE A 44 -4.52 -14.96 -4.37
CA PHE A 44 -4.52 -16.36 -3.93
C PHE A 44 -5.89 -17.06 -4.13
N GLY A 45 -6.59 -16.73 -5.21
CA GLY A 45 -7.91 -17.29 -5.54
C GLY A 45 -9.05 -16.78 -4.66
N THR A 46 -8.86 -15.65 -3.96
CA THR A 46 -9.89 -15.03 -3.11
C THR A 46 -10.47 -13.75 -3.69
N GLU A 47 -10.09 -13.42 -4.92
CA GLU A 47 -10.60 -12.27 -5.65
C GLU A 47 -12.10 -12.37 -5.93
N ARG A 48 -12.76 -11.21 -5.96
CA ARG A 48 -14.18 -11.07 -6.29
C ARG A 48 -14.38 -10.38 -7.64
N GLU A 49 -13.29 -9.96 -8.27
CA GLU A 49 -13.22 -9.46 -9.63
C GLU A 49 -11.88 -9.87 -10.26
N ASP A 50 -11.75 -9.66 -11.56
CA ASP A 50 -10.54 -9.99 -12.34
C ASP A 50 -9.26 -9.39 -11.71
N PRO A 51 -8.24 -10.21 -11.37
CA PRO A 51 -6.99 -9.73 -10.77
C PRO A 51 -6.29 -8.64 -11.57
N GLU A 52 -6.37 -8.68 -12.91
CA GLU A 52 -5.77 -7.64 -13.75
C GLU A 52 -6.48 -6.29 -13.56
N LYS A 53 -7.80 -6.30 -13.32
CA LYS A 53 -8.56 -5.09 -13.00
C LYS A 53 -8.20 -4.55 -11.61
N ILE A 54 -7.99 -5.43 -10.63
CA ILE A 54 -7.53 -5.03 -9.29
C ILE A 54 -6.15 -4.37 -9.40
N GLU A 55 -5.21 -4.96 -10.13
CA GLU A 55 -3.89 -4.37 -10.35
C GLU A 55 -3.99 -2.99 -11.03
N LYS A 56 -4.83 -2.89 -12.08
CA LYS A 56 -5.04 -1.61 -12.77
C LYS A 56 -5.61 -0.54 -11.84
N LYS A 57 -6.64 -0.86 -11.06
CA LYS A 57 -7.23 0.05 -10.05
C LYS A 57 -6.17 0.54 -9.06
N VAL A 58 -5.27 -0.34 -8.61
CA VAL A 58 -4.15 0.05 -7.73
C VAL A 58 -3.22 1.06 -8.40
N ARG A 59 -2.81 0.80 -9.65
CA ARG A 59 -1.93 1.69 -10.42
C ARG A 59 -2.57 3.05 -10.68
N ASP A 60 -3.87 3.08 -10.92
CA ASP A 60 -4.63 4.31 -11.20
C ASP A 60 -4.93 5.11 -9.92
N ALA A 61 -5.16 4.43 -8.79
CA ALA A 61 -5.53 5.07 -7.53
C ALA A 61 -4.33 5.66 -6.75
N PHE A 62 -3.14 5.09 -6.91
CA PHE A 62 -2.00 5.41 -6.06
C PHE A 62 -0.76 5.81 -6.87
N ASP A 63 -0.18 6.98 -6.55
CA ASP A 63 1.18 7.30 -7.01
C ASP A 63 2.20 6.49 -6.20
N LEU A 64 2.72 5.45 -6.84
CA LEU A 64 3.69 4.52 -6.26
C LEU A 64 5.14 5.01 -6.39
N SER A 65 5.39 6.25 -6.83
CA SER A 65 6.72 6.84 -6.76
C SER A 65 7.16 7.07 -5.31
N PRO A 66 8.47 7.06 -4.98
CA PRO A 66 8.94 7.38 -3.64
C PRO A 66 8.41 8.71 -3.09
N LYS A 67 8.26 9.72 -3.96
CA LYS A 67 7.68 11.03 -3.60
C LYS A 67 6.20 10.90 -3.29
N GLY A 68 5.42 10.30 -4.19
CA GLY A 68 3.99 10.05 -4.00
C GLY A 68 3.70 9.30 -2.70
N ILE A 69 4.48 8.26 -2.40
CA ILE A 69 4.36 7.48 -1.16
C ILE A 69 4.64 8.33 0.07
N ILE A 70 5.69 9.15 0.05
CA ILE A 70 6.05 10.02 1.18
C ILE A 70 4.92 11.02 1.48
N GLU A 71 4.35 11.62 0.43
CA GLU A 71 3.28 12.61 0.53
C GLU A 71 1.98 11.95 0.99
N HIS A 72 1.55 10.88 0.32
CA HIS A 72 0.31 10.15 0.61
C HIS A 72 0.26 9.62 2.05
N LEU A 73 1.34 8.96 2.51
CA LEU A 73 1.41 8.42 3.86
C LEU A 73 1.90 9.43 4.91
N SER A 74 2.18 10.67 4.50
CA SER A 74 2.73 11.73 5.38
C SER A 74 3.99 11.31 6.15
N LEU A 75 4.90 10.57 5.50
CA LEU A 75 6.04 9.92 6.17
C LEU A 75 7.06 10.89 6.76
N ARG A 76 7.07 12.15 6.34
CA ARG A 76 7.98 13.19 6.87
C ARG A 76 7.34 14.08 7.94
N ASN A 77 6.07 13.84 8.28
CA ASN A 77 5.38 14.62 9.31
C ASN A 77 5.53 13.92 10.68
N PRO A 78 6.32 14.48 11.62
CA PRO A 78 6.58 13.85 12.92
C PRO A 78 5.36 13.79 13.84
N GLU A 79 4.38 14.68 13.66
CA GLU A 79 3.11 14.64 14.38
C GLU A 79 2.24 13.47 13.93
N LYS A 80 2.29 13.13 12.63
CA LYS A 80 1.53 12.02 12.04
C LYS A 80 2.23 10.67 12.16
N VAL A 81 3.56 10.64 12.12
CA VAL A 81 4.35 9.40 12.10
C VAL A 81 5.47 9.47 13.12
N LYS A 82 5.29 8.72 14.21
CA LYS A 82 6.35 8.43 15.18
C LYS A 82 7.01 7.10 14.81
N TYR A 83 8.29 7.13 14.46
CA TYR A 83 9.02 5.93 14.02
C TYR A 83 9.54 5.06 15.16
N LEU A 84 9.84 5.64 16.33
CA LEU A 84 10.36 4.86 17.47
C LEU A 84 9.41 3.71 17.87
N PRO A 85 8.08 3.89 17.94
CA PRO A 85 7.14 2.78 18.18
C PRO A 85 7.20 1.64 17.16
N THR A 86 7.64 1.88 15.92
CA THR A 86 7.70 0.81 14.90
C THR A 86 8.83 -0.19 15.17
N ALA A 87 9.83 0.19 15.99
CA ALA A 87 10.99 -0.65 16.30
C ALA A 87 10.70 -1.79 17.29
N ARG A 88 9.46 -1.88 17.80
CA ARG A 88 9.00 -2.97 18.67
C ARG A 88 7.64 -3.48 18.20
N ASN A 89 7.34 -4.75 18.44
CA ASN A 89 6.04 -5.36 18.15
C ASN A 89 5.57 -5.28 16.68
N GLY A 90 6.51 -5.04 15.75
CA GLY A 90 6.24 -5.03 14.31
C GLY A 90 5.74 -3.69 13.76
N HIS A 91 5.96 -3.49 12.47
CA HIS A 91 5.59 -2.27 11.74
C HIS A 91 4.13 -2.26 11.26
N PHE A 92 3.46 -3.41 11.30
CA PHE A 92 2.14 -3.65 10.71
C PHE A 92 1.14 -4.14 11.74
N GLY A 93 -0.15 -3.91 11.50
CA GLY A 93 -1.25 -4.27 12.39
C GLY A 93 -1.57 -3.25 13.49
N HIS A 94 -0.78 -2.17 13.61
CA HIS A 94 -1.01 -1.12 14.60
C HIS A 94 -1.79 0.07 14.03
N ARG A 95 -3.02 0.30 14.51
CA ARG A 95 -3.96 1.33 13.97
C ARG A 95 -3.44 2.77 13.99
N GLY A 96 -2.46 3.08 14.83
CA GLY A 96 -1.85 4.41 14.92
C GLY A 96 -0.88 4.77 13.79
N PHE A 97 -0.56 3.87 12.85
CA PHE A 97 0.32 4.17 11.73
C PHE A 97 -0.46 4.58 10.48
N THR A 98 0.08 5.55 9.73
CA THR A 98 -0.61 6.13 8.58
C THR A 98 -0.87 5.12 7.45
N TRP A 99 0.04 4.15 7.27
CA TRP A 99 -0.10 3.05 6.31
C TRP A 99 -1.07 1.94 6.75
N GLU A 100 -1.60 1.98 7.97
CA GLU A 100 -2.61 1.04 8.45
C GLU A 100 -4.05 1.55 8.27
N ARG A 101 -4.24 2.79 7.78
CA ARG A 101 -5.57 3.31 7.45
C ARG A 101 -6.12 2.63 6.19
N THR A 102 -7.44 2.52 6.12
CA THR A 102 -8.18 1.93 5.00
C THR A 102 -9.24 2.87 4.42
N SER A 103 -9.21 4.16 4.78
CA SER A 103 -10.10 5.18 4.22
C SER A 103 -9.97 5.29 2.70
N ASP A 104 -8.78 5.00 2.17
CA ASP A 104 -8.49 5.03 0.73
C ASP A 104 -9.01 3.80 -0.02
N ALA A 105 -9.65 2.84 0.66
CA ALA A 105 -10.29 1.68 0.03
C ALA A 105 -11.40 2.09 -0.95
N GLU A 106 -12.09 3.20 -0.70
CA GLU A 106 -13.11 3.73 -1.62
C GLU A 106 -12.52 4.12 -2.99
N ARG A 107 -11.22 4.39 -3.07
CA ARG A 107 -10.54 4.72 -4.34
C ARG A 107 -10.37 3.50 -5.26
N LEU A 108 -10.65 2.29 -4.75
CA LEU A 108 -10.51 1.02 -5.47
C LEU A 108 -11.86 0.38 -5.87
N LYS A 109 -12.98 0.96 -5.46
CA LYS A 109 -14.30 0.49 -5.89
C LYS A 109 -14.60 0.98 -7.29
#